data_AF-A0A6B4RGJ8-F1
#
_entry.id   AF-A0A6B4RGJ8-F1
#
_cell.length_a   1.000
_cell.length_b   1.000
_cell.length_c   1.000
_cell.angle_alpha   90.00
_cell.angle_beta   90.00
_cell.angle_gamma   90.00
#
_symmetry.space_group_name_H-M   'P 1'
#
loop_
_entity.id
_entity.type
_entity.pdbx_description
1 polymer ?
#
loop_
_entity_poly.entity_id
_entity_poly.type
_entity_poly.pdbx_seq_one_letter_code
_entity_poly.pdbx_strand_id
1 'polypeptide(L)'
;MIEIKQKDCNNNSILEKIFKLTKKGTDVKTEILAGATTFIATAYILAVIPSMLCTTGMPKTSTVAAVVLTTAFATIFMGMFANLPVVVAPGLGLSAFFAYTICGAMELPWQTALGAVFISGVVFIILTVTKVLQRIIDSIPEVLKTSIGVGIGLFIAFIGLKNSQIIVANESTFVGLGNIKDPGVILTLFGLIFTGSLFSRGVKGSLLIGMFTTTILGMFIGITKIPHSIGDIFNLVPPIPVDTFGKLDIMGAVKYGLVSIVFSITIVDMFDNIGTLIGVSKKAGLVKEDGSIEGLDKALVTGSVAAATGALLGTCTVTSYVESATGVAEGGRTGLTAVTTGILFLVALFFAPLFMLVPPQATAPVLIIVGVLMLGEVTSINFNDFTEALPAFITILLMPLTFSIAQGLAMGFISYTLIKVLTGKQKEIKPIMYILTIAFVIHFII
;
A
#
# COMPACT_ATOMS: atom_id res chain seq x y z
N MET A 1 27.28 -40.61 22.52
CA MET A 1 26.57 -40.15 23.73
C MET A 1 26.56 -38.63 23.74
N ILE A 2 25.70 -38.04 22.90
CA ILE A 2 25.29 -36.63 22.98
C ILE A 2 23.79 -36.72 22.70
N GLU A 3 23.02 -36.54 23.77
CA GLU A 3 21.57 -36.66 23.77
C GLU A 3 20.96 -35.72 22.72
N ILE A 4 20.37 -36.31 21.69
CA ILE A 4 19.28 -35.69 20.96
C ILE A 4 18.13 -35.63 21.99
N LYS A 5 18.10 -34.54 22.76
CA LYS A 5 16.91 -34.19 23.54
C LYS A 5 15.81 -33.90 22.53
N GLN A 6 15.03 -34.94 22.24
CA GLN A 6 13.67 -34.85 21.77
C GLN A 6 12.97 -33.79 22.62
N LYS A 7 12.86 -32.59 22.06
CA LYS A 7 11.92 -31.60 22.55
C LYS A 7 10.57 -32.07 22.00
N ASP A 8 9.89 -32.88 22.80
CA ASP A 8 8.46 -33.12 22.68
C ASP A 8 7.74 -31.76 22.73
N CYS A 9 7.57 -31.13 21.56
CA CYS A 9 6.73 -29.97 21.38
C CYS A 9 5.55 -30.36 20.49
N ASN A 10 4.64 -31.12 21.07
CA ASN A 10 3.20 -31.05 20.78
C ASN A 10 2.81 -31.00 19.29
N ASN A 11 3.10 -32.08 18.54
CA ASN A 11 2.72 -32.30 17.13
C ASN A 11 1.19 -32.27 16.86
N ASN A 12 0.36 -31.99 17.87
CA ASN A 12 -1.10 -31.97 17.81
C ASN A 12 -1.73 -30.58 18.02
N SER A 13 -0.94 -29.52 18.14
CA SER A 13 -1.47 -28.16 18.23
C SER A 13 -2.28 -27.79 16.97
N ILE A 14 -3.49 -27.24 17.15
CA ILE A 14 -4.34 -26.71 16.07
C ILE A 14 -3.55 -25.71 15.21
N LEU A 15 -2.69 -24.90 15.85
CA LEU A 15 -1.84 -23.93 15.17
C LEU A 15 -0.82 -24.59 14.24
N GLU A 16 -0.26 -25.74 14.63
CA GLU A 16 0.69 -26.47 13.77
C GLU A 16 0.00 -27.04 12.54
N LYS A 17 -1.24 -27.54 12.69
CA LYS A 17 -2.03 -28.06 11.56
C LYS A 17 -2.42 -26.96 10.57
N ILE A 18 -2.76 -25.77 11.07
CA ILE A 18 -3.20 -24.64 10.24
C ILE A 18 -2.00 -23.94 9.58
N PHE A 19 -1.00 -23.55 10.36
CA PHE A 19 0.08 -22.66 9.90
C PHE A 19 1.38 -23.39 9.52
N LYS A 20 1.53 -24.67 9.90
CA LYS A 20 2.71 -25.50 9.59
C LYS A 20 4.01 -24.83 10.06
N LEU A 21 4.06 -24.40 11.33
CA LEU A 21 5.12 -23.57 11.89
C LEU A 21 6.48 -24.29 11.80
N THR A 22 6.52 -25.58 12.16
CA THR A 22 7.75 -26.39 12.12
C THR A 22 8.28 -26.53 10.70
N LYS A 23 7.39 -26.75 9.71
CA LYS A 23 7.77 -26.84 8.30
C LYS A 23 8.37 -25.53 7.78
N LYS A 24 7.90 -24.39 8.31
CA LYS A 24 8.36 -23.04 7.95
C LYS A 24 9.49 -22.53 8.84
N GLY A 25 10.05 -23.36 9.72
CA GLY A 25 11.22 -23.04 10.55
C GLY A 25 10.97 -21.95 11.60
N THR A 26 9.77 -21.88 12.16
CA THR A 26 9.35 -20.83 13.11
C THR A 26 8.55 -21.41 14.28
N ASP A 27 8.29 -20.60 15.31
CA ASP A 27 7.49 -20.95 16.48
C ASP A 27 6.45 -19.87 16.84
N VAL A 28 5.52 -20.21 17.72
CA VAL A 28 4.41 -19.32 18.12
C VAL A 28 4.91 -17.99 18.70
N LYS A 29 5.98 -18.01 19.50
CA LYS A 29 6.51 -16.79 20.13
C LYS A 29 7.09 -15.84 19.09
N THR A 30 7.84 -16.39 18.15
CA THR A 30 8.45 -15.69 17.03
C THR A 30 7.38 -15.07 16.15
N GLU A 31 6.32 -15.82 15.81
CA GLU A 31 5.21 -15.31 14.99
C GLU A 31 4.41 -14.20 15.68
N ILE A 32 4.16 -14.29 16.99
CA ILE A 32 3.48 -13.23 17.74
C ILE A 32 4.33 -11.97 17.79
N LEU A 33 5.64 -12.10 18.06
CA LEU A 33 6.56 -10.97 18.10
C LEU A 33 6.73 -10.33 16.70
N ALA A 34 6.82 -11.15 15.66
CA ALA A 34 6.84 -10.72 14.27
C ALA A 34 5.55 -9.96 13.94
N GLY A 35 4.38 -10.47 14.35
CA GLY A 35 3.09 -9.81 14.13
C GLY A 35 2.99 -8.46 14.85
N ALA A 36 3.44 -8.39 16.11
CA ALA A 36 3.53 -7.13 16.83
C ALA A 36 4.48 -6.13 16.15
N THR A 37 5.61 -6.60 15.66
CA THR A 37 6.58 -5.77 14.94
C THR A 37 5.99 -5.24 13.63
N THR A 38 5.32 -6.10 12.85
CA THR A 38 4.64 -5.69 11.63
C THR A 38 3.52 -4.69 11.91
N PHE A 39 2.71 -4.91 12.95
CA PHE A 39 1.71 -3.94 13.39
C PHE A 39 2.34 -2.59 13.69
N ILE A 40 3.40 -2.55 14.51
CA ILE A 40 4.10 -1.30 14.84
C ILE A 40 4.66 -0.61 13.59
N ALA A 41 5.20 -1.38 12.63
CA ALA A 41 5.72 -0.85 11.38
C ALA A 41 4.63 -0.28 10.45
N THR A 42 3.40 -0.82 10.52
CA THR A 42 2.27 -0.45 9.64
C THR A 42 1.26 0.48 10.30
N ALA A 43 1.25 0.64 11.63
CA ALA A 43 0.19 1.36 12.35
C ALA A 43 0.05 2.83 11.94
N TYR A 44 1.07 3.43 11.34
CA TYR A 44 1.00 4.80 10.82
C TYR A 44 -0.11 5.00 9.76
N ILE A 45 -0.49 3.93 9.04
CA ILE A 45 -1.53 3.97 8.00
C ILE A 45 -2.89 4.39 8.55
N LEU A 46 -3.12 4.15 9.85
CA LEU A 46 -4.36 4.50 10.56
C LEU A 46 -4.60 6.00 10.64
N ALA A 47 -3.54 6.81 10.54
CA ALA A 47 -3.66 8.26 10.40
C ALA A 47 -3.54 8.69 8.93
N VAL A 48 -2.57 8.10 8.20
CA VAL A 48 -2.23 8.51 6.84
C VAL A 48 -3.38 8.29 5.85
N ILE A 49 -3.96 7.09 5.79
CA ILE A 49 -5.00 6.78 4.81
C ILE A 49 -6.26 7.63 5.04
N PRO A 50 -6.81 7.73 6.27
CA PRO A 50 -7.95 8.60 6.52
C PRO A 50 -7.65 10.07 6.19
N SER A 51 -6.43 10.55 6.43
CA SER A 51 -6.06 11.94 6.08
C SER A 51 -6.17 12.23 4.58
N MET A 52 -5.96 11.23 3.71
CA MET A 52 -6.17 11.35 2.27
C MET A 52 -7.64 11.14 1.90
N LEU A 53 -8.27 10.06 2.36
CA LEU A 53 -9.64 9.73 1.95
C LEU A 53 -10.66 10.80 2.40
N CYS A 54 -10.45 11.43 3.55
CA CYS A 54 -11.35 12.46 4.07
C CYS A 54 -11.30 13.77 3.25
N THR A 55 -10.29 13.99 2.40
CA THR A 55 -10.27 15.18 1.52
C THR A 55 -11.35 15.13 0.45
N THR A 56 -11.94 13.95 0.20
CA THR A 56 -13.04 13.74 -0.76
C THR A 56 -14.42 14.09 -0.18
N GLY A 57 -14.49 14.45 1.10
CA GLY A 57 -15.74 14.67 1.83
C GLY A 57 -16.26 13.43 2.56
N MET A 58 -15.51 12.32 2.58
CA MET A 58 -15.88 11.13 3.36
C MET A 58 -15.91 11.43 4.88
N PRO A 59 -16.89 10.88 5.63
CA PRO A 59 -17.01 11.09 7.07
C PRO A 59 -15.83 10.49 7.85
N LYS A 60 -15.03 11.37 8.46
CA LYS A 60 -13.79 11.05 9.19
C LYS A 60 -13.86 9.79 10.07
N THR A 61 -14.81 9.75 11.01
CA THR A 61 -14.96 8.65 11.97
C THR A 61 -15.26 7.32 11.28
N SER A 62 -16.18 7.33 10.31
CA SER A 62 -16.54 6.14 9.54
C SER A 62 -15.39 5.68 8.63
N THR A 63 -14.62 6.60 8.06
CA THR A 63 -13.44 6.28 7.24
C THR A 63 -12.33 5.60 8.04
N VAL A 64 -11.99 6.09 9.24
CA VAL A 64 -11.01 5.41 10.10
C VAL A 64 -11.49 4.00 10.45
N ALA A 65 -12.75 3.86 10.85
CA ALA A 65 -13.32 2.56 11.19
C ALA A 65 -13.28 1.59 10.00
N ALA A 66 -13.63 2.07 8.80
CA ALA A 66 -13.56 1.29 7.57
C ALA A 66 -12.11 0.82 7.30
N VAL A 67 -11.13 1.71 7.37
CA VAL A 67 -9.71 1.37 7.17
C VAL A 67 -9.24 0.32 8.17
N VAL A 68 -9.55 0.49 9.46
CA VAL A 68 -9.14 -0.44 10.52
C VAL A 68 -9.79 -1.81 10.32
N LEU A 69 -11.11 -1.86 10.13
CA LEU A 69 -11.84 -3.13 9.99
C LEU A 69 -11.43 -3.86 8.71
N THR A 70 -11.34 -3.15 7.58
CA THR A 70 -10.87 -3.75 6.32
C THR A 70 -9.46 -4.30 6.48
N THR A 71 -8.54 -3.54 7.07
CA THR A 71 -7.15 -3.99 7.29
C THR A 71 -7.11 -5.23 8.18
N ALA A 72 -7.83 -5.21 9.31
CA ALA A 72 -7.88 -6.31 10.25
C ALA A 72 -8.40 -7.60 9.61
N PHE A 73 -9.58 -7.54 8.97
CA PHE A 73 -10.19 -8.73 8.38
C PHE A 73 -9.44 -9.23 7.15
N ALA A 74 -8.95 -8.33 6.29
CA ALA A 74 -8.16 -8.72 5.13
C ALA A 74 -6.83 -9.38 5.53
N THR A 75 -6.16 -8.83 6.54
CA THR A 75 -4.91 -9.39 7.07
C THR A 75 -5.13 -10.73 7.77
N ILE A 76 -6.20 -10.86 8.58
CA ILE A 76 -6.57 -12.15 9.18
C ILE A 76 -6.90 -13.18 8.09
N PHE A 77 -7.62 -12.78 7.04
CA PHE A 77 -7.94 -13.65 5.91
C PHE A 77 -6.67 -14.09 5.16
N MET A 78 -5.71 -13.19 4.94
CA MET A 78 -4.39 -13.51 4.36
C MET A 78 -3.67 -14.58 5.19
N GLY A 79 -3.67 -14.39 6.51
CA GLY A 79 -3.06 -15.34 7.43
C GLY A 79 -3.73 -16.72 7.41
N MET A 80 -5.05 -16.77 7.51
CA MET A 80 -5.76 -18.06 7.59
C MET A 80 -5.85 -18.81 6.26
N PHE A 81 -6.03 -18.09 5.15
CA PHE A 81 -6.28 -18.70 3.84
C PHE A 81 -4.99 -18.96 3.05
N ALA A 82 -4.13 -17.94 2.95
CA ALA A 82 -2.87 -18.03 2.20
C ALA A 82 -1.70 -18.51 3.05
N ASN A 83 -1.80 -18.41 4.39
CA ASN A 83 -0.73 -18.76 5.33
C ASN A 83 0.58 -17.98 5.03
N LEU A 84 0.45 -16.68 4.74
CA LEU A 84 1.56 -15.77 4.49
C LEU A 84 1.68 -14.70 5.57
N PRO A 85 2.90 -14.28 5.95
CA PRO A 85 3.16 -13.24 6.95
C PRO A 85 3.01 -11.83 6.33
N VAL A 86 1.91 -11.59 5.62
CA VAL A 86 1.68 -10.36 4.83
C VAL A 86 0.50 -9.58 5.40
N VAL A 87 0.70 -8.30 5.67
CA VAL A 87 -0.36 -7.35 5.97
C VAL A 87 -1.05 -6.92 4.69
N VAL A 88 -2.37 -6.86 4.76
CA VAL A 88 -3.24 -6.45 3.67
C VAL A 88 -4.12 -5.30 4.16
N ALA A 89 -3.96 -4.14 3.55
CA ALA A 89 -4.59 -2.89 3.98
C ALA A 89 -4.88 -2.00 2.75
N PRO A 90 -5.73 -0.96 2.86
CA PRO A 90 -5.96 -0.04 1.75
C PRO A 90 -4.63 0.58 1.29
N GLY A 91 -4.29 0.49 0.00
CA GLY A 91 -2.94 0.85 -0.47
C GLY A 91 -2.66 2.35 -0.38
N LEU A 92 -1.45 2.75 -0.01
CA LEU A 92 -1.09 4.17 0.09
C LEU A 92 -1.22 4.90 -1.26
N GLY A 93 -0.63 4.33 -2.32
CA GLY A 93 -0.73 4.87 -3.67
C GLY A 93 -2.16 4.83 -4.21
N LEU A 94 -2.89 3.74 -3.91
CA LEU A 94 -4.29 3.56 -4.31
C LEU A 94 -5.24 4.53 -3.59
N SER A 95 -4.97 4.84 -2.32
CA SER A 95 -5.71 5.83 -1.52
C SER A 95 -5.50 7.23 -2.07
N ALA A 96 -4.26 7.57 -2.44
CA ALA A 96 -3.93 8.83 -3.07
C ALA A 96 -4.59 8.98 -4.45
N PHE A 97 -4.52 7.94 -5.27
CA PHE A 97 -5.17 7.89 -6.59
C PHE A 97 -6.68 8.06 -6.46
N PHE A 98 -7.31 7.36 -5.50
CA PHE A 98 -8.72 7.52 -5.18
C PHE A 98 -9.05 8.97 -4.78
N ALA A 99 -8.33 9.52 -3.81
CA ALA A 99 -8.67 10.80 -3.20
C ALA A 99 -8.44 11.98 -4.14
N TYR A 100 -7.32 11.99 -4.83
CA TYR A 100 -6.88 13.18 -5.54
C TYR A 100 -7.01 13.08 -7.05
N THR A 101 -6.89 11.88 -7.64
CA THR A 101 -7.10 11.71 -9.09
C THR A 101 -8.58 11.49 -9.38
N ILE A 102 -9.19 10.45 -8.81
CA ILE A 102 -10.59 10.12 -9.10
C ILE A 102 -11.55 11.16 -8.50
N CYS A 103 -11.48 11.38 -7.19
CA CYS A 103 -12.43 12.32 -6.57
C CYS A 103 -12.03 13.79 -6.77
N GLY A 104 -10.73 14.06 -6.86
CA GLY A 104 -10.21 15.42 -7.06
C GLY A 104 -10.24 15.83 -8.52
N ALA A 105 -9.29 15.34 -9.33
CA ALA A 105 -9.10 15.79 -10.71
C ALA A 105 -10.25 15.41 -11.66
N MET A 106 -10.89 14.26 -11.46
CA MET A 106 -12.05 13.84 -12.28
C MET A 106 -13.40 14.29 -11.68
N GLU A 107 -13.36 14.97 -10.53
CA GLU A 107 -14.52 15.52 -9.82
C GLU A 107 -15.63 14.49 -9.52
N LEU A 108 -15.25 13.22 -9.34
CA LEU A 108 -16.20 12.16 -9.04
C LEU A 108 -16.58 12.13 -7.56
N PRO A 109 -17.88 11.95 -7.23
CA PRO A 109 -18.28 11.67 -5.86
C PRO A 109 -17.59 10.41 -5.33
N TRP A 110 -17.18 10.43 -4.06
CA TRP A 110 -16.48 9.30 -3.45
C TRP A 110 -17.33 8.01 -3.46
N GLN A 111 -18.66 8.12 -3.45
CA GLN A 111 -19.59 7.00 -3.61
C GLN A 111 -19.42 6.31 -4.97
N THR A 112 -19.34 7.09 -6.04
CA THR A 112 -19.09 6.60 -7.41
C THR A 112 -17.70 5.99 -7.51
N ALA A 113 -16.69 6.61 -6.89
CA ALA A 113 -15.35 6.06 -6.83
C ALA A 113 -15.32 4.70 -6.09
N LEU A 114 -16.02 4.55 -4.96
CA LEU A 114 -16.17 3.26 -4.27
C LEU A 114 -16.88 2.22 -5.15
N GLY A 115 -17.87 2.63 -5.94
CA GLY A 115 -18.50 1.78 -6.94
C GLY A 115 -17.50 1.25 -7.97
N ALA A 116 -16.62 2.12 -8.47
CA ALA A 116 -15.56 1.72 -9.40
C ALA A 116 -14.53 0.78 -8.74
N VAL A 117 -14.13 1.04 -7.48
CA VAL A 117 -13.26 0.14 -6.70
C VAL A 117 -13.92 -1.23 -6.51
N PHE A 118 -15.21 -1.27 -6.20
CA PHE A 118 -15.95 -2.53 -6.04
C PHE A 118 -15.95 -3.35 -7.34
N ILE A 119 -16.28 -2.72 -8.47
CA ILE A 119 -16.26 -3.38 -9.78
C ILE A 119 -14.84 -3.85 -10.11
N SER A 120 -13.82 -3.02 -9.85
CA SER A 120 -12.41 -3.38 -10.04
C SER A 120 -12.02 -4.60 -9.21
N GLY A 121 -12.43 -4.67 -7.94
CA GLY A 121 -12.23 -5.85 -7.09
C GLY A 121 -12.89 -7.10 -7.67
N VAL A 122 -14.12 -7.00 -8.18
CA VAL A 122 -14.81 -8.13 -8.85
C VAL A 122 -14.07 -8.56 -10.12
N VAL A 123 -13.63 -7.62 -10.96
CA VAL A 123 -12.81 -7.91 -12.14
C VAL A 123 -11.51 -8.59 -11.72
N PHE A 124 -10.87 -8.11 -10.66
CA PHE A 124 -9.63 -8.68 -10.14
C PHE A 124 -9.82 -10.11 -9.60
N ILE A 125 -10.95 -10.40 -8.95
CA ILE A 125 -11.34 -11.77 -8.56
C ILE A 125 -11.44 -12.66 -9.81
N ILE A 126 -12.14 -12.20 -10.85
CA ILE A 126 -12.31 -12.95 -12.10
C ILE A 126 -10.94 -13.24 -12.73
N LEU A 127 -10.07 -12.23 -12.84
CA LEU A 127 -8.73 -12.36 -13.42
C LEU A 127 -7.83 -13.30 -12.60
N THR A 128 -7.99 -13.31 -11.27
CA THR A 128 -7.25 -14.19 -10.38
C THR A 128 -7.71 -15.64 -10.52
N VAL A 129 -9.02 -15.90 -10.46
CA VAL A 129 -9.59 -17.25 -10.56
C VAL A 129 -9.35 -17.87 -11.93
N THR A 130 -9.42 -17.06 -13.00
CA THR A 130 -9.13 -17.50 -14.38
C THR A 130 -7.63 -17.69 -14.65
N LYS A 131 -6.75 -17.40 -13.68
CA LYS A 131 -5.28 -17.43 -13.80
C LYS A 131 -4.71 -16.51 -14.90
N VAL A 132 -5.52 -15.62 -15.45
CA VAL A 132 -5.07 -14.60 -16.40
C VAL A 132 -4.06 -13.68 -15.72
N LEU A 133 -4.31 -13.34 -14.45
CA LEU A 133 -3.44 -12.52 -13.63
C LEU A 133 -2.00 -13.09 -13.53
N GLN A 134 -1.85 -14.39 -13.29
CA GLN A 134 -0.53 -15.04 -13.26
C GLN A 134 0.21 -14.97 -14.59
N ARG A 135 -0.50 -15.20 -15.70
CA ARG A 135 0.08 -15.08 -17.03
C ARG A 135 0.55 -13.66 -17.33
N ILE A 136 -0.20 -12.67 -16.85
CA ILE A 136 0.21 -11.26 -16.93
C ILE A 136 1.48 -11.04 -16.11
N ILE A 137 1.50 -11.46 -14.84
CA ILE A 137 2.67 -11.38 -13.93
C ILE A 137 3.92 -11.94 -14.58
N ASP A 138 3.83 -13.16 -15.11
CA ASP A 138 4.97 -13.84 -15.71
C ASP A 138 5.45 -13.15 -16.98
N SER A 139 4.61 -12.33 -17.62
CA SER A 139 4.93 -11.64 -18.86
C SER A 139 5.59 -10.28 -18.70
N ILE A 140 5.44 -9.66 -17.52
CA ILE A 140 6.00 -8.34 -17.27
C ILE A 140 7.50 -8.48 -16.97
N PRO A 141 8.36 -7.70 -17.65
CA PRO A 141 9.79 -7.70 -17.40
C PRO A 141 10.12 -7.14 -16.01
N GLU A 142 11.21 -7.62 -15.42
CA GLU A 142 11.64 -7.24 -14.07
C GLU A 142 11.90 -5.73 -13.93
N VAL A 143 12.43 -5.08 -14.98
CA VAL A 143 12.63 -3.63 -15.01
C VAL A 143 11.33 -2.86 -14.75
N LEU A 144 10.23 -3.24 -15.39
CA LEU A 144 8.94 -2.58 -15.18
C LEU A 144 8.42 -2.90 -13.78
N LYS A 145 8.45 -4.16 -13.32
CA LYS A 145 8.02 -4.53 -11.96
C LYS A 145 8.71 -3.69 -10.89
N THR A 146 10.03 -3.50 -11.03
CA THR A 146 10.85 -2.71 -10.09
C THR A 146 10.52 -1.21 -10.18
N SER A 147 10.40 -0.69 -11.40
CA SER A 147 10.10 0.73 -11.65
C SER A 147 8.76 1.17 -11.10
N ILE A 148 7.78 0.24 -11.02
CA ILE A 148 6.46 0.51 -10.44
C ILE A 148 6.58 0.83 -8.95
N GLY A 149 7.28 -0.01 -8.18
CA GLY A 149 7.51 0.24 -6.75
C GLY A 149 8.23 1.58 -6.53
N VAL A 150 9.28 1.84 -7.31
CA VAL A 150 10.03 3.10 -7.22
C VAL A 150 9.17 4.32 -7.56
N GLY A 151 8.38 4.27 -8.64
CA GLY A 151 7.50 5.35 -9.06
C GLY A 151 6.38 5.64 -8.05
N ILE A 152 5.76 4.59 -7.48
CA ILE A 152 4.76 4.74 -6.42
C ILE A 152 5.39 5.38 -5.18
N GLY A 153 6.61 4.98 -4.82
CA GLY A 153 7.37 5.59 -3.72
C GLY A 153 7.58 7.09 -3.91
N LEU A 154 8.04 7.51 -5.08
CA LEU A 154 8.20 8.93 -5.40
C LEU A 154 6.87 9.69 -5.43
N PHE A 155 5.81 9.09 -5.95
CA PHE A 155 4.47 9.68 -5.94
C PHE A 155 3.96 9.94 -4.52
N ILE A 156 4.12 8.97 -3.62
CA ILE A 156 3.73 9.12 -2.21
C ILE A 156 4.59 10.17 -1.49
N ALA A 157 5.90 10.20 -1.73
CA ALA A 157 6.77 11.24 -1.19
C ALA A 157 6.37 12.64 -1.68
N PHE A 158 6.03 12.78 -2.96
CA PHE A 158 5.52 14.02 -3.54
C PHE A 158 4.24 14.49 -2.86
N ILE A 159 3.32 13.57 -2.54
CA ILE A 159 2.12 13.88 -1.75
C ILE A 159 2.48 14.37 -0.35
N GLY A 160 3.44 13.73 0.32
CA GLY A 160 3.93 14.20 1.62
C GLY A 160 4.46 15.64 1.57
N LEU A 161 5.27 15.95 0.55
CA LEU A 161 5.80 17.29 0.33
C LEU A 161 4.68 18.32 0.04
N LYS A 162 3.67 17.94 -0.75
CA LYS A 162 2.53 18.80 -1.08
C LYS A 162 1.62 19.03 0.13
N ASN A 163 1.26 17.98 0.86
CA ASN A 163 0.36 18.05 2.01
C ASN A 163 0.95 18.87 3.18
N SER A 164 2.27 18.92 3.29
CA SER A 164 2.99 19.75 4.25
C SER A 164 3.27 21.18 3.79
N GLN A 165 2.87 21.55 2.57
CA GLN A 165 3.17 22.84 1.95
C GLN A 165 4.68 23.12 1.80
N ILE A 166 5.54 22.09 1.87
CA ILE A 166 6.97 22.22 1.52
C ILE A 166 7.08 22.55 0.03
N ILE A 167 6.29 21.88 -0.80
CA ILE A 167 6.13 22.22 -2.21
C ILE A 167 4.71 22.72 -2.46
N VAL A 168 4.60 23.71 -3.35
CA VAL A 168 3.33 24.35 -3.75
C VAL A 168 3.25 24.42 -5.27
N ALA A 169 2.05 24.61 -5.81
CA ALA A 169 1.88 24.84 -7.24
C ALA A 169 2.54 26.16 -7.67
N ASN A 170 3.17 26.17 -8.83
CA ASN A 170 3.74 27.37 -9.44
C ASN A 170 3.41 27.39 -10.93
N GLU A 171 2.80 28.47 -11.43
CA GLU A 171 2.38 28.55 -12.83
C GLU A 171 3.55 28.52 -13.83
N SER A 172 4.74 28.98 -13.43
CA SER A 172 5.92 29.03 -14.29
C SER A 172 6.72 27.72 -14.30
N THR A 173 6.70 26.95 -13.21
CA THR A 173 7.57 25.77 -13.02
C THR A 173 6.82 24.48 -12.69
N PHE A 174 5.48 24.51 -12.69
CA PHE A 174 4.56 23.51 -12.12
C PHE A 174 4.67 23.34 -10.60
N VAL A 175 5.89 23.27 -10.07
CA VAL A 175 6.19 23.08 -8.64
C VAL A 175 7.14 24.18 -8.17
N GLY A 176 6.82 24.80 -7.04
CA GLY A 176 7.62 25.79 -6.35
C GLY A 176 7.85 25.44 -4.88
N LEU A 177 8.79 26.13 -4.25
CA LEU A 177 9.04 26.02 -2.82
C LEU A 177 7.98 26.82 -2.04
N GLY A 178 7.37 26.20 -1.04
CA GLY A 178 6.41 26.87 -0.16
C GLY A 178 7.09 27.82 0.84
N ASN A 179 6.28 28.42 1.71
CA ASN A 179 6.80 29.34 2.73
C ASN A 179 7.50 28.58 3.86
N ILE A 180 8.83 28.51 3.83
CA ILE A 180 9.63 27.83 4.87
C ILE A 180 9.45 28.46 6.27
N LYS A 181 9.02 29.72 6.37
CA LYS A 181 8.76 30.36 7.66
C LYS A 181 7.41 29.98 8.27
N ASP A 182 6.56 29.27 7.52
CA ASP A 182 5.30 28.78 8.03
C ASP A 182 5.54 27.76 9.17
N PRO A 183 4.89 27.93 10.35
CA PRO A 183 5.07 27.02 11.47
C PRO A 183 4.75 25.55 11.14
N GLY A 184 3.80 25.29 10.24
CA GLY A 184 3.45 23.95 9.79
C GLY A 184 4.53 23.30 8.92
N VAL A 185 5.14 24.09 8.03
CA VAL A 185 6.30 23.64 7.24
C VAL A 185 7.48 23.31 8.15
N ILE A 186 7.79 24.19 9.11
CA ILE A 186 8.87 23.97 10.09
C ILE A 186 8.61 22.71 10.92
N LEU A 187 7.38 22.51 11.39
CA LEU A 187 6.98 21.31 12.12
C LEU A 187 7.19 20.04 11.30
N THR A 188 6.82 20.08 10.01
CA THR A 188 7.04 18.95 9.09
C THR A 188 8.53 18.67 8.90
N LEU A 189 9.35 19.70 8.67
CA LEU A 189 10.79 19.55 8.49
C LEU A 189 11.46 18.96 9.75
N PHE A 190 11.07 19.44 10.93
CA PHE A 190 11.47 18.82 12.19
C PHE A 190 11.07 17.34 12.24
N GLY A 191 9.79 17.05 11.96
CA GLY A 191 9.26 15.69 11.97
C GLY A 191 9.99 14.76 11.01
N LEU A 192 10.35 15.24 9.82
CA LEU A 192 11.13 14.50 8.83
C LEU A 192 12.53 14.15 9.35
N ILE A 193 13.27 15.14 9.85
CA ILE A 193 14.62 14.92 10.37
C ILE A 193 14.59 14.02 11.61
N PHE A 194 13.65 14.25 12.53
CA PHE A 194 13.50 13.46 13.74
C PHE A 194 13.14 12.00 13.43
N THR A 195 12.10 11.78 12.61
CA THR A 195 11.66 10.43 12.22
C THR A 195 12.74 9.71 11.43
N GLY A 196 13.41 10.39 10.49
CA GLY A 196 14.54 9.83 9.73
C GLY A 196 15.74 9.48 10.63
N SER A 197 16.01 10.29 11.66
CA SER A 197 17.05 9.99 12.66
C SER A 197 16.71 8.76 13.50
N LEU A 198 15.45 8.59 13.90
CA LEU A 198 15.01 7.37 14.59
C LEU A 198 15.08 6.14 13.68
N PHE A 199 14.65 6.30 12.43
CA PHE A 199 14.65 5.23 11.43
C PHE A 199 16.09 4.75 11.14
N SER A 200 17.01 5.68 10.88
CA SER A 200 18.43 5.36 10.62
C SER A 200 19.14 4.71 11.81
N ARG A 201 18.70 4.97 13.04
CA ARG A 201 19.19 4.31 14.26
C ARG A 201 18.57 2.93 14.51
N GLY A 202 17.70 2.44 13.61
CA GLY A 202 17.05 1.13 13.75
C GLY A 202 16.02 1.08 14.88
N VAL A 203 15.44 2.22 15.27
CA VAL A 203 14.41 2.25 16.32
C VAL A 203 13.12 1.63 15.78
N LYS A 204 12.65 0.56 16.45
CA LYS A 204 11.38 -0.11 16.12
C LYS A 204 10.22 0.88 16.28
N GLY A 205 9.35 0.97 15.28
CA GLY A 205 8.23 1.92 15.29
C GLY A 205 8.63 3.38 15.09
N SER A 206 9.82 3.65 14.55
CA SER A 206 10.33 5.00 14.26
C SER A 206 9.31 5.89 13.56
N LEU A 207 8.60 5.38 12.54
CA LEU A 207 7.55 6.11 11.81
C LEU A 207 6.40 6.56 12.74
N LEU A 208 5.92 5.65 13.59
CA LEU A 208 4.83 5.92 14.53
C LEU A 208 5.26 6.86 15.66
N ILE A 209 6.46 6.66 16.23
CA ILE A 209 7.03 7.53 17.27
C ILE A 209 7.24 8.93 16.72
N GLY A 210 7.80 9.03 15.51
CA GLY A 210 8.03 10.29 14.82
C GLY A 210 6.75 11.04 14.54
N MET A 211 5.72 10.36 14.03
CA MET A 211 4.39 10.91 13.84
C MET A 211 3.79 11.45 15.15
N PHE A 212 3.75 10.65 16.22
CA PHE A 212 3.16 11.12 17.48
C PHE A 212 3.95 12.25 18.13
N THR A 213 5.28 12.21 18.06
CA THR A 213 6.13 13.30 18.58
C THR A 213 5.84 14.61 17.83
N THR A 214 5.74 14.54 16.50
CA THR A 214 5.42 15.69 15.65
C THR A 214 4.01 16.21 15.94
N THR A 215 3.03 15.32 16.13
CA THR A 215 1.67 15.68 16.54
C THR A 215 1.64 16.42 17.88
N ILE A 216 2.35 15.92 18.89
CA ILE A 216 2.44 16.55 20.22
C ILE A 216 3.08 17.94 20.12
N LEU A 217 4.15 18.10 19.35
CA LEU A 217 4.73 19.42 19.11
C LEU A 217 3.76 20.35 18.36
N GLY A 218 3.00 19.80 17.41
CA GLY A 218 1.92 20.54 16.73
C GLY A 218 0.82 21.03 17.67
N MET A 219 0.57 20.31 18.78
CA MET A 219 -0.35 20.78 19.82
C MET A 219 0.22 21.98 20.58
N PHE A 220 1.51 21.99 20.91
CA PHE A 220 2.16 23.13 21.59
C PHE A 220 2.22 24.39 20.72
N ILE A 221 2.38 24.22 19.41
CA ILE A 221 2.44 25.33 18.44
C ILE A 221 1.02 25.84 18.07
N GLY A 222 -0.04 25.12 18.48
CA GLY A 222 -1.43 25.50 18.19
C GLY A 222 -1.94 25.09 16.81
N ILE A 223 -1.20 24.21 16.09
CA ILE A 223 -1.59 23.66 14.79
C ILE A 223 -2.60 22.51 14.97
N THR A 224 -2.48 21.78 16.08
CA THR A 224 -3.32 20.60 16.39
C THR A 224 -4.15 20.84 17.64
N LYS A 225 -5.39 20.34 17.65
CA LYS A 225 -6.27 20.42 18.83
C LYS A 225 -5.73 19.54 19.96
N ILE A 226 -5.71 20.10 21.16
CA ILE A 226 -5.35 19.36 22.38
C ILE A 226 -6.58 18.53 22.81
N PRO A 227 -6.45 17.21 23.02
CA PRO A 227 -7.54 16.42 23.57
C PRO A 227 -7.85 16.85 25.00
N HIS A 228 -9.13 17.03 25.32
CA HIS A 228 -9.57 17.50 26.64
C HIS A 228 -10.13 16.37 27.51
N SER A 229 -10.52 15.24 26.91
CA SER A 229 -11.09 14.08 27.60
C SER A 229 -10.46 12.76 27.15
N ILE A 230 -10.53 11.72 28.00
CA ILE A 230 -10.10 10.36 27.63
C ILE A 230 -10.84 9.86 26.39
N GLY A 231 -12.10 10.27 26.20
CA GLY A 231 -12.91 9.97 25.00
C GLY A 231 -12.33 10.49 23.69
N ASP A 232 -11.45 11.50 23.74
CA ASP A 232 -10.75 12.03 22.56
C ASP A 232 -9.55 11.17 22.13
N ILE A 233 -9.17 10.19 22.96
CA ILE A 233 -8.02 9.30 22.75
C ILE A 233 -8.48 7.84 22.62
N PHE A 234 -9.38 7.42 23.50
CA PHE A 234 -9.85 6.05 23.62
C PHE A 234 -11.38 6.05 23.70
N ASN A 235 -12.00 5.22 22.88
CA ASN A 235 -13.45 5.03 22.91
C ASN A 235 -13.78 3.57 23.23
N LEU A 236 -14.48 3.36 24.35
CA LEU A 236 -14.94 2.03 24.79
C LEU A 236 -15.95 1.44 23.81
N VAL A 237 -16.72 2.28 23.11
CA VAL A 237 -17.60 1.88 22.00
C VAL A 237 -16.90 2.26 20.70
N PRO A 238 -16.14 1.34 20.08
CA PRO A 238 -15.37 1.66 18.88
C PRO A 238 -16.29 2.14 17.75
N PRO A 239 -15.82 3.07 16.90
CA PRO A 239 -16.61 3.53 15.77
C PRO A 239 -16.85 2.40 14.78
N ILE A 240 -18.05 2.39 14.19
CA ILE A 240 -18.45 1.49 13.11
C ILE A 240 -18.67 2.35 11.87
N PRO A 241 -18.32 1.89 10.65
CA PRO A 241 -18.39 2.69 9.43
C PRO A 241 -19.83 2.91 8.91
N VAL A 242 -20.77 3.35 9.75
CA VAL A 242 -22.21 3.43 9.40
C VAL A 242 -22.46 4.41 8.24
N ASP A 243 -21.67 5.49 8.15
CA ASP A 243 -21.87 6.52 7.13
C ASP A 243 -21.22 6.18 5.79
N THR A 244 -20.31 5.20 5.75
CA THR A 244 -19.59 4.79 4.53
C THR A 244 -20.00 3.40 4.07
N PHE A 245 -20.51 2.55 4.96
CA PHE A 245 -20.93 1.19 4.67
C PHE A 245 -22.05 1.16 3.62
N GLY A 246 -21.82 0.41 2.54
CA GLY A 246 -22.80 0.21 1.47
C GLY A 246 -23.17 1.47 0.69
N LYS A 247 -22.42 2.56 0.81
CA LYS A 247 -22.66 3.82 0.09
C LYS A 247 -22.10 3.87 -1.33
N LEU A 248 -21.54 2.76 -1.81
CA LEU A 248 -20.98 2.66 -3.16
C LEU A 248 -22.06 2.80 -4.23
N ASP A 249 -21.78 3.59 -5.26
CA ASP A 249 -22.64 3.81 -6.42
C ASP A 249 -22.08 3.08 -7.65
N ILE A 250 -22.46 1.81 -7.81
CA ILE A 250 -22.08 0.99 -8.96
C ILE A 250 -22.66 1.57 -10.26
N MET A 251 -23.89 2.08 -10.21
CA MET A 251 -24.56 2.58 -11.40
C MET A 251 -23.92 3.87 -11.91
N GLY A 252 -23.54 4.77 -11.00
CA GLY A 252 -22.74 5.94 -11.31
C GLY A 252 -21.39 5.57 -11.94
N ALA A 253 -20.71 4.56 -11.39
CA ALA A 253 -19.41 4.10 -11.92
C ALA A 253 -19.54 3.51 -13.33
N VAL A 254 -20.61 2.76 -13.58
CA VAL A 254 -20.95 2.21 -14.90
C VAL A 254 -21.19 3.31 -15.92
N LYS A 255 -21.96 4.34 -15.56
CA LYS A 255 -22.35 5.45 -16.45
C LYS A 255 -21.19 6.37 -16.83
N TYR A 256 -20.27 6.62 -15.92
CA TYR A 256 -19.16 7.56 -16.16
C TYR A 256 -18.15 7.03 -17.18
N GLY A 257 -17.96 5.71 -17.24
CA GLY A 257 -16.98 5.09 -18.13
C GLY A 257 -16.24 3.98 -17.42
N LEU A 258 -16.92 2.83 -17.29
CA LEU A 258 -16.37 1.58 -16.76
C LEU A 258 -14.95 1.32 -17.26
N VAL A 259 -14.73 1.50 -18.56
CA VAL A 259 -13.47 1.09 -19.19
C VAL A 259 -12.29 1.96 -18.74
N SER A 260 -12.43 3.27 -18.52
CA SER A 260 -11.27 4.12 -18.21
C SER A 260 -10.85 4.02 -16.73
N ILE A 261 -11.80 4.19 -15.81
CA ILE A 261 -11.50 4.21 -14.36
C ILE A 261 -11.27 2.81 -13.81
N VAL A 262 -12.15 1.85 -14.14
CA VAL A 262 -12.01 0.49 -13.60
C VAL A 262 -10.75 -0.16 -14.15
N PHE A 263 -10.41 0.06 -15.42
CA PHE A 263 -9.12 -0.39 -15.96
C PHE A 263 -7.95 0.22 -15.20
N SER A 264 -7.95 1.55 -15.01
CA SER A 264 -6.89 2.25 -14.28
C SER A 264 -6.71 1.72 -12.86
N ILE A 265 -7.79 1.60 -12.08
CA ILE A 265 -7.74 1.06 -10.72
C ILE A 265 -7.24 -0.38 -10.73
N THR A 266 -7.80 -1.23 -11.59
CA THR A 266 -7.47 -2.66 -11.65
C THR A 266 -6.01 -2.86 -12.01
N ILE A 267 -5.50 -2.08 -12.94
CA ILE A 267 -4.11 -2.13 -13.39
C ILE A 267 -3.17 -1.67 -12.28
N VAL A 268 -3.43 -0.51 -11.68
CA VAL A 268 -2.60 0.02 -10.58
C VAL A 268 -2.57 -0.96 -9.42
N ASP A 269 -3.74 -1.46 -8.99
CA ASP A 269 -3.87 -2.42 -7.89
C ASP A 269 -3.16 -3.73 -8.18
N MET A 270 -3.38 -4.27 -9.38
CA MET A 270 -2.69 -5.47 -9.84
C MET A 270 -1.19 -5.33 -9.63
N PHE A 271 -0.57 -4.30 -10.20
CA PHE A 271 0.87 -4.14 -10.17
C PHE A 271 1.44 -3.85 -8.77
N ASP A 272 0.76 -3.02 -7.98
CA ASP A 272 1.15 -2.70 -6.61
C ASP A 272 1.12 -3.94 -5.70
N ASN A 273 0.03 -4.70 -5.78
CA ASN A 273 -0.16 -5.90 -4.98
C ASN A 273 0.87 -6.99 -5.35
N ILE A 274 1.12 -7.18 -6.66
CA ILE A 274 2.14 -8.13 -7.14
C ILE A 274 3.53 -7.75 -6.64
N GLY A 275 3.97 -6.51 -6.88
CA GLY A 275 5.32 -6.07 -6.55
C GLY A 275 5.62 -6.24 -5.07
N THR A 276 4.68 -5.83 -4.23
CA THR A 276 4.83 -5.93 -2.78
C THR A 276 4.81 -7.37 -2.29
N LEU A 277 3.87 -8.19 -2.78
CA LEU A 277 3.75 -9.57 -2.34
C LEU A 277 4.95 -10.43 -2.72
N ILE A 278 5.50 -10.23 -3.94
CA ILE A 278 6.75 -10.87 -4.36
C ILE A 278 7.91 -10.39 -3.48
N GLY A 279 8.05 -9.07 -3.28
CA GLY A 279 9.12 -8.49 -2.48
C GLY A 279 9.17 -9.02 -1.04
N VAL A 280 8.01 -9.07 -0.38
CA VAL A 280 7.89 -9.62 0.98
C VAL A 280 8.13 -11.12 1.00
N SER A 281 7.57 -11.87 0.03
CA SER A 281 7.76 -13.32 -0.05
C SER A 281 9.22 -13.72 -0.27
N LYS A 282 9.96 -12.94 -1.07
CA LYS A 282 11.41 -13.10 -1.28
C LYS A 282 12.18 -12.87 0.01
N LYS A 283 11.88 -11.78 0.74
CA LYS A 283 12.49 -11.51 2.06
C LYS A 283 12.13 -12.58 3.10
N ALA A 284 10.98 -13.21 2.97
CA ALA A 284 10.53 -14.30 3.85
C ALA A 284 11.12 -15.67 3.49
N GLY A 285 11.91 -15.79 2.41
CA GLY A 285 12.44 -17.08 1.97
C GLY A 285 11.33 -18.04 1.51
N LEU A 286 10.21 -17.51 1.01
CA LEU A 286 9.04 -18.28 0.54
C LEU A 286 9.00 -18.46 -0.98
N VAL A 287 10.03 -17.97 -1.67
CA VAL A 287 10.26 -18.20 -3.11
C VAL A 287 11.01 -19.52 -3.26
N LYS A 288 10.47 -20.43 -4.05
CA LYS A 288 11.08 -21.73 -4.36
C LYS A 288 12.18 -21.59 -5.41
N GLU A 289 12.95 -22.65 -5.61
CA GLU A 289 14.03 -22.71 -6.61
C GLU A 289 13.54 -22.47 -8.06
N ASP A 290 12.29 -22.82 -8.36
CA ASP A 290 11.65 -22.57 -9.66
C ASP A 290 11.14 -21.12 -9.83
N GLY A 291 11.35 -20.25 -8.82
CA GLY A 291 10.87 -18.87 -8.78
C GLY A 291 9.40 -18.73 -8.37
N SER A 292 8.67 -19.83 -8.12
CA SER A 292 7.28 -19.77 -7.66
C SER A 292 7.18 -19.44 -6.18
N ILE A 293 6.11 -18.75 -5.78
CA ILE A 293 5.85 -18.38 -4.38
C ILE A 293 4.81 -19.32 -3.79
N GLU A 294 5.12 -19.94 -2.64
CA GLU A 294 4.16 -20.80 -1.95
C GLU A 294 2.94 -19.98 -1.49
N GLY A 295 1.73 -20.35 -1.94
CA GLY A 295 0.49 -19.69 -1.54
C GLY A 295 0.13 -18.43 -2.33
N LEU A 296 0.87 -18.10 -3.40
CA LEU A 296 0.63 -16.91 -4.24
C LEU A 296 -0.82 -16.82 -4.74
N ASP A 297 -1.36 -17.89 -5.34
CA ASP A 297 -2.73 -17.92 -5.88
C ASP A 297 -3.75 -17.54 -4.80
N LYS A 298 -3.59 -18.13 -3.61
CA LYS A 298 -4.48 -17.87 -2.49
C LYS A 298 -4.36 -16.45 -1.98
N ALA A 299 -3.14 -15.92 -1.97
CA ALA A 299 -2.86 -14.57 -1.53
C ALA A 299 -3.44 -13.52 -2.49
N LEU A 300 -3.35 -13.76 -3.80
CA LEU A 300 -4.00 -12.93 -4.82
C LEU A 300 -5.53 -12.99 -4.67
N VAL A 301 -6.10 -14.17 -4.41
CA VAL A 301 -7.54 -14.31 -4.12
C VAL A 301 -7.91 -13.50 -2.87
N THR A 302 -7.13 -13.61 -1.79
CA THR A 302 -7.34 -12.81 -0.57
C THR A 302 -7.32 -11.32 -0.88
N GLY A 303 -6.32 -10.82 -1.60
CA GLY A 303 -6.24 -9.41 -1.99
C GLY A 303 -7.45 -8.94 -2.79
N SER A 304 -7.87 -9.73 -3.80
CA SER A 304 -9.03 -9.39 -4.64
C SER A 304 -10.37 -9.37 -3.89
N VAL A 305 -10.60 -10.33 -2.99
CA VAL A 305 -11.77 -10.34 -2.11
C VAL A 305 -11.73 -9.17 -1.13
N ALA A 306 -10.54 -8.87 -0.58
CA ALA A 306 -10.34 -7.73 0.31
C ALA A 306 -10.60 -6.39 -0.39
N ALA A 307 -10.19 -6.23 -1.65
CA ALA A 307 -10.46 -5.04 -2.45
C ALA A 307 -11.98 -4.82 -2.65
N ALA A 308 -12.71 -5.86 -3.06
CA ALA A 308 -14.16 -5.77 -3.23
C ALA A 308 -14.90 -5.51 -1.90
N THR A 309 -14.53 -6.22 -0.83
CA THR A 309 -15.17 -6.06 0.48
C THR A 309 -14.75 -4.78 1.21
N GLY A 310 -13.56 -4.25 0.94
CA GLY A 310 -13.10 -2.94 1.40
C GLY A 310 -13.96 -1.81 0.84
N ALA A 311 -14.28 -1.85 -0.45
CA ALA A 311 -15.20 -0.89 -1.06
C ALA A 311 -16.59 -0.89 -0.40
N LEU A 312 -17.08 -2.07 0.00
CA LEU A 312 -18.34 -2.22 0.74
C LEU A 312 -18.30 -1.56 2.12
N LEU A 313 -17.18 -1.69 2.85
CA LEU A 313 -16.97 -1.05 4.15
C LEU A 313 -16.73 0.46 4.02
N GLY A 314 -16.38 0.94 2.82
CA GLY A 314 -16.13 2.34 2.54
C GLY A 314 -14.67 2.73 2.63
N THR A 315 -13.77 1.88 2.14
CA THR A 315 -12.37 2.20 1.92
C THR A 315 -11.99 1.97 0.45
N CYS A 316 -10.85 2.52 0.04
CA CYS A 316 -10.31 2.33 -1.31
C CYS A 316 -9.70 0.92 -1.48
N THR A 317 -9.09 0.68 -2.63
CA THR A 317 -8.54 -0.62 -2.99
C THR A 317 -7.49 -1.12 -1.99
N VAL A 318 -7.59 -2.41 -1.66
CA VAL A 318 -6.79 -3.07 -0.62
C VAL A 318 -5.68 -3.88 -1.26
N THR A 319 -4.45 -3.68 -0.77
CA THR A 319 -3.21 -4.25 -1.32
C THR A 319 -2.33 -4.83 -0.22
N SER A 320 -1.28 -5.55 -0.61
CA SER A 320 -0.24 -6.06 0.28
C SER A 320 0.73 -4.95 0.69
N TYR A 321 1.27 -5.03 1.92
CA TYR A 321 2.15 -3.99 2.49
C TYR A 321 3.61 -4.46 2.64
N VAL A 322 4.56 -3.61 2.22
CA VAL A 322 6.00 -3.92 2.19
C VAL A 322 6.61 -3.97 3.58
N GLU A 323 6.01 -3.26 4.54
CA GLU A 323 6.37 -3.22 5.96
C GLU A 323 6.25 -4.59 6.63
N SER A 324 5.50 -5.52 6.04
CA SER A 324 5.50 -6.93 6.40
C SER A 324 6.92 -7.53 6.42
N ALA A 325 7.83 -6.97 5.61
CA ALA A 325 9.25 -7.31 5.63
C ALA A 325 9.91 -7.13 7.01
N THR A 326 9.42 -6.22 7.86
CA THR A 326 9.96 -5.98 9.20
C THR A 326 9.65 -7.12 10.16
N GLY A 327 8.41 -7.61 10.21
CA GLY A 327 8.10 -8.81 11.00
C GLY A 327 8.72 -10.07 10.41
N VAL A 328 8.86 -10.13 9.09
CA VAL A 328 9.63 -11.18 8.42
C VAL A 328 11.11 -11.16 8.87
N ALA A 329 11.72 -9.98 9.03
CA ALA A 329 13.08 -9.88 9.55
C ALA A 329 13.20 -10.36 11.02
N GLU A 330 12.13 -10.26 11.80
CA GLU A 330 12.04 -10.81 13.17
C GLU A 330 11.77 -12.34 13.21
N GLY A 331 11.73 -13.01 12.05
CA GLY A 331 11.54 -14.45 11.95
C GLY A 331 10.11 -14.89 11.61
N GLY A 332 9.19 -13.96 11.33
CA GLY A 332 7.85 -14.29 10.84
C GLY A 332 7.87 -14.98 9.48
N ARG A 333 7.23 -16.14 9.35
CA ARG A 333 7.20 -16.96 8.13
C ARG A 333 5.80 -17.46 7.77
N THR A 334 4.84 -17.38 8.70
CA THR A 334 3.50 -17.97 8.52
C THR A 334 2.38 -16.94 8.61
N GLY A 335 1.17 -17.40 8.33
CA GLY A 335 -0.04 -16.62 8.52
C GLY A 335 -0.34 -16.25 9.96
N LEU A 336 0.30 -16.87 10.97
CA LEU A 336 0.13 -16.50 12.37
C LEU A 336 0.64 -15.08 12.66
N THR A 337 1.72 -14.66 11.98
CA THR A 337 2.20 -13.27 11.96
C THR A 337 1.10 -12.31 11.48
N ALA A 338 0.45 -12.65 10.36
CA ALA A 338 -0.64 -11.83 9.80
C ALA A 338 -1.85 -11.82 10.73
N VAL A 339 -2.32 -12.97 11.23
CA VAL A 339 -3.44 -13.05 12.17
C VAL A 339 -3.18 -12.21 13.43
N THR A 340 -1.98 -12.29 14.00
CA THR A 340 -1.58 -11.46 15.16
C THR A 340 -1.67 -9.98 14.82
N THR A 341 -1.15 -9.58 13.65
CA THR A 341 -1.19 -8.19 13.18
C THR A 341 -2.63 -7.70 13.01
N GLY A 342 -3.50 -8.50 12.39
CA GLY A 342 -4.90 -8.12 12.18
C GLY A 342 -5.69 -8.03 13.49
N ILE A 343 -5.40 -8.87 14.49
CA ILE A 343 -5.97 -8.73 15.85
C ILE A 343 -5.53 -7.41 16.49
N LEU A 344 -4.26 -7.03 16.36
CA LEU A 344 -3.77 -5.75 16.87
C LEU A 344 -4.42 -4.55 16.16
N PHE A 345 -4.73 -4.66 14.87
CA PHE A 345 -5.56 -3.67 14.16
C PHE A 345 -6.98 -3.60 14.73
N LEU A 346 -7.63 -4.72 15.08
CA LEU A 346 -8.92 -4.68 15.78
C LEU A 346 -8.82 -3.97 17.12
N VAL A 347 -7.73 -4.20 17.88
CA VAL A 347 -7.47 -3.47 19.13
C VAL A 347 -7.25 -1.98 18.88
N ALA A 348 -6.60 -1.61 17.77
CA ALA A 348 -6.39 -0.22 17.39
C ALA A 348 -7.70 0.54 17.11
N LEU A 349 -8.81 -0.16 16.82
CA LEU A 349 -10.12 0.46 16.60
C LEU A 349 -10.61 1.25 17.83
N PHE A 350 -10.29 0.77 19.05
CA PHE A 350 -10.63 1.49 20.29
C PHE A 350 -9.83 2.79 20.45
N PHE A 351 -8.72 2.92 19.73
CA PHE A 351 -7.87 4.11 19.67
C PHE A 351 -8.11 4.94 18.41
N ALA A 352 -9.19 4.69 17.65
CA ALA A 352 -9.53 5.47 16.46
C ALA A 352 -9.52 7.00 16.69
N PRO A 353 -10.04 7.55 17.81
CA PRO A 353 -9.96 8.98 18.09
C PRO A 353 -8.53 9.53 18.14
N LEU A 354 -7.57 8.75 18.64
CA LEU A 354 -6.16 9.16 18.71
C LEU A 354 -5.59 9.45 17.32
N PHE A 355 -5.88 8.61 16.32
CA PHE A 355 -5.40 8.81 14.95
C PHE A 355 -6.04 10.01 14.25
N MET A 356 -7.25 10.40 14.68
CA MET A 356 -7.95 11.58 14.18
C MET A 356 -7.34 12.91 14.63
N LEU A 357 -6.51 12.89 15.67
CA LEU A 357 -5.77 14.06 16.15
C LEU A 357 -4.52 14.35 15.33
N VAL A 358 -4.06 13.42 14.50
CA VAL A 358 -2.80 13.56 13.76
C VAL A 358 -2.98 14.57 12.62
N PRO A 359 -2.22 15.69 12.62
CA PRO A 359 -2.30 16.69 11.56
C PRO A 359 -1.55 16.23 10.29
N PRO A 360 -1.84 16.82 9.11
CA PRO A 360 -1.11 16.53 7.87
C PRO A 360 0.41 16.75 7.97
N GLN A 361 0.85 17.70 8.79
CA GLN A 361 2.26 18.00 9.05
C GLN A 361 3.00 16.85 9.74
N ALA A 362 2.28 15.98 10.47
CA ALA A 362 2.84 14.80 11.12
C ALA A 362 2.75 13.54 10.25
N THR A 363 1.80 13.47 9.31
CA THR A 363 1.71 12.35 8.34
C THR A 363 2.70 12.51 7.19
N ALA A 364 2.97 13.73 6.75
CA ALA A 364 3.89 14.03 5.65
C ALA A 364 5.32 13.46 5.81
N PRO A 365 6.00 13.58 6.96
CA PRO A 365 7.30 12.95 7.21
C PRO A 365 7.31 11.44 6.94
N VAL A 366 6.23 10.76 7.34
CA VAL A 366 6.10 9.31 7.17
C VAL A 366 5.95 8.96 5.69
N LEU A 367 5.13 9.69 4.95
CA LEU A 367 4.99 9.50 3.49
C LEU A 367 6.33 9.69 2.76
N ILE A 368 7.10 10.71 3.14
CA ILE A 368 8.42 10.98 2.55
C ILE A 368 9.39 9.85 2.84
N ILE A 369 9.47 9.38 4.09
CA ILE A 369 10.40 8.30 4.47
C ILE A 369 10.00 6.98 3.80
N VAL A 370 8.71 6.64 3.74
CA VAL A 370 8.23 5.45 3.02
C VAL A 370 8.61 5.54 1.54
N GLY A 371 8.47 6.71 0.92
CA GLY A 371 8.94 6.94 -0.45
C GLY A 371 10.45 6.71 -0.62
N VAL A 372 11.28 7.12 0.35
CA VAL A 372 12.73 6.82 0.36
C VAL A 372 12.99 5.31 0.42
N LEU A 373 12.24 4.56 1.23
CA LEU A 373 12.40 3.11 1.32
C LEU A 373 12.06 2.40 0.00
N MET A 374 10.99 2.83 -0.66
CA MET A 374 10.59 2.28 -1.95
C MET A 374 11.54 2.70 -3.08
N LEU A 375 12.10 3.92 -3.02
CA LEU A 375 13.11 4.40 -3.97
C LEU A 375 14.38 3.54 -3.94
N GLY A 376 14.70 2.88 -2.83
CA GLY A 376 15.86 1.99 -2.71
C GLY A 376 15.90 0.89 -3.78
N GLU A 377 14.75 0.40 -4.25
CA GLU A 377 14.67 -0.62 -5.29
C GLU A 377 15.19 -0.14 -6.67
N VAL A 378 15.40 1.17 -6.85
CA VAL A 378 15.99 1.73 -8.07
C VAL A 378 17.37 1.15 -8.37
N THR A 379 18.10 0.69 -7.35
CA THR A 379 19.42 0.07 -7.52
C THR A 379 19.37 -1.28 -8.21
N SER A 380 18.19 -1.92 -8.27
CA SER A 380 17.97 -3.19 -8.96
C SER A 380 17.74 -3.02 -10.47
N ILE A 381 17.62 -1.78 -10.95
CA ILE A 381 17.38 -1.47 -12.37
C ILE A 381 18.71 -1.34 -13.11
N ASN A 382 18.85 -2.06 -14.22
CA ASN A 382 20.04 -1.97 -15.06
C ASN A 382 20.02 -0.71 -15.96
N PHE A 383 20.57 0.38 -15.45
CA PHE A 383 20.69 1.63 -16.22
C PHE A 383 21.73 1.60 -17.35
N ASN A 384 22.55 0.54 -17.46
CA ASN A 384 23.52 0.41 -18.55
C ASN A 384 22.85 -0.01 -19.87
N ASP A 385 21.70 -0.69 -19.81
CA ASP A 385 20.90 -1.00 -21.00
C ASP A 385 19.84 0.09 -21.19
N PHE A 386 20.03 0.94 -22.21
CA PHE A 386 19.08 2.02 -22.50
C PHE A 386 17.67 1.51 -22.84
N THR A 387 17.53 0.28 -23.34
CA THR A 387 16.23 -0.36 -23.63
C THR A 387 15.45 -0.72 -22.37
N GLU A 388 16.11 -0.69 -21.20
CA GLU A 388 15.51 -0.87 -19.89
C GLU A 388 15.47 0.45 -19.10
N ALA A 389 16.55 1.23 -19.17
CA ALA A 389 16.71 2.50 -18.47
C ALA A 389 15.63 3.52 -18.84
N LEU A 390 15.35 3.71 -20.13
CA LEU A 390 14.39 4.71 -20.59
C LEU A 390 12.94 4.38 -20.15
N PRO A 391 12.42 3.15 -20.34
CA PRO A 391 11.12 2.78 -19.81
C PRO A 391 11.01 2.91 -18.29
N ALA A 392 12.05 2.51 -17.56
CA ALA A 392 12.11 2.67 -16.11
C ALA A 392 12.00 4.13 -15.70
N PHE A 393 12.83 4.99 -16.29
CA PHE A 393 12.84 6.42 -16.04
C PHE A 393 11.48 7.07 -16.31
N ILE A 394 10.87 6.78 -17.45
CA ILE A 394 9.53 7.31 -17.81
C ILE A 394 8.48 6.86 -16.79
N THR A 395 8.50 5.57 -16.43
CA THR A 395 7.58 5.01 -15.43
C THR A 395 7.71 5.74 -14.10
N ILE A 396 8.94 5.91 -13.62
CA ILE A 396 9.25 6.50 -12.31
C ILE A 396 8.91 7.99 -12.26
N LEU A 397 9.29 8.73 -13.31
CA LEU A 397 9.19 10.19 -13.32
C LEU A 397 7.75 10.68 -13.56
N LEU A 398 7.00 10.03 -14.45
CA LEU A 398 5.69 10.52 -14.83
C LEU A 398 4.64 10.32 -13.73
N MET A 399 4.77 9.31 -12.86
CA MET A 399 3.82 9.11 -11.75
C MET A 399 3.66 10.36 -10.86
N PRO A 400 4.73 10.95 -10.28
CA PRO A 400 4.63 12.19 -9.53
C PRO A 400 4.29 13.41 -10.39
N LEU A 401 4.89 13.55 -11.58
CA LEU A 401 4.74 14.76 -12.40
C LEU A 401 3.34 14.90 -13.02
N THR A 402 2.73 13.79 -13.44
CA THR A 402 1.34 13.81 -13.94
C THR A 402 0.34 13.53 -12.84
N PHE A 403 0.83 13.30 -11.61
CA PHE A 403 0.02 13.04 -10.44
C PHE A 403 -0.97 11.88 -10.65
N SER A 404 -0.54 10.87 -11.42
CA SER A 404 -1.33 9.71 -11.82
C SER A 404 -0.46 8.47 -11.99
N ILE A 405 -0.67 7.48 -11.13
CA ILE A 405 0.02 6.19 -11.21
C ILE A 405 -0.30 5.49 -12.54
N ALA A 406 -1.57 5.52 -12.96
CA ALA A 406 -2.03 4.88 -14.19
C ALA A 406 -1.33 5.43 -15.44
N GLN A 407 -1.13 6.75 -15.52
CA GLN A 407 -0.43 7.37 -16.65
C GLN A 407 1.06 7.03 -16.67
N GLY A 408 1.72 7.04 -15.50
CA GLY A 408 3.11 6.62 -15.38
C GLY A 408 3.32 5.17 -15.82
N LEU A 409 2.44 4.26 -15.37
CA LEU A 409 2.41 2.87 -15.82
C LEU A 409 2.24 2.77 -17.34
N ALA A 410 1.20 3.42 -17.88
CA ALA A 410 0.86 3.33 -19.29
C ALA A 410 2.04 3.75 -20.18
N MET A 411 2.65 4.90 -19.90
CA MET A 411 3.80 5.41 -20.65
C MET A 411 5.03 4.53 -20.49
N GLY A 412 5.24 3.94 -19.30
CA GLY A 412 6.30 2.97 -19.04
C GLY A 412 6.19 1.71 -19.89
N PHE A 413 5.00 1.13 -19.97
CA PHE A 413 4.75 -0.08 -20.75
C PHE A 413 4.82 0.18 -22.25
N ILE A 414 4.24 1.30 -22.71
CA ILE A 414 4.31 1.73 -24.11
C ILE A 414 5.76 1.95 -24.53
N SER A 415 6.54 2.69 -23.75
CA SER A 415 7.95 2.96 -24.06
C SER A 415 8.78 1.68 -24.07
N TYR A 416 8.59 0.75 -23.12
CA TYR A 416 9.28 -0.55 -23.12
C TYR A 416 9.04 -1.33 -24.40
N THR A 417 7.77 -1.49 -24.78
CA THR A 417 7.41 -2.25 -25.98
C THR A 417 7.95 -1.58 -27.23
N LEU A 418 7.74 -0.26 -27.39
CA LEU A 418 8.18 0.46 -28.57
C LEU A 418 9.70 0.44 -28.73
N ILE A 419 10.45 0.71 -27.66
CA ILE A 419 11.92 0.75 -27.74
C ILE A 419 12.46 -0.63 -28.12
N LYS A 420 12.03 -1.70 -27.44
CA LYS A 420 12.51 -3.05 -27.77
C LYS A 420 12.08 -3.51 -29.16
N VAL A 421 10.94 -3.06 -29.66
CA VAL A 421 10.52 -3.31 -31.05
C VAL A 421 11.45 -2.61 -32.05
N LEU A 422 11.71 -1.33 -31.83
CA LEU A 422 12.51 -0.48 -32.72
C LEU A 422 14.00 -0.84 -32.69
N THR A 423 14.51 -1.39 -31.58
CA THR A 423 15.90 -1.85 -31.47
C THR A 423 16.09 -3.32 -31.86
N GLY A 424 15.07 -3.98 -32.43
CA GLY A 424 15.18 -5.38 -32.89
C GLY A 424 15.17 -6.44 -31.77
N LYS A 425 14.94 -6.05 -30.51
CA LYS A 425 14.84 -6.94 -29.33
C LYS A 425 13.43 -7.51 -29.13
N GLN A 426 12.65 -7.65 -30.20
CA GLN A 426 11.24 -8.09 -30.18
C GLN A 426 11.03 -9.46 -29.53
N LYS A 427 12.04 -10.34 -29.61
CA LYS A 427 12.00 -11.69 -29.04
C LYS A 427 12.00 -11.71 -27.50
N GLU A 428 12.44 -10.62 -26.86
CA GLU A 428 12.41 -10.47 -25.40
C GLU A 428 11.03 -10.06 -24.88
N ILE A 429 10.11 -9.67 -25.78
CA ILE A 429 8.78 -9.17 -25.43
C ILE A 429 7.79 -10.32 -25.50
N LYS A 430 7.16 -10.67 -24.38
CA LYS A 430 6.09 -11.68 -24.37
C LYS A 430 4.83 -11.13 -25.04
N PRO A 431 3.98 -11.96 -25.69
CA PRO A 431 2.79 -11.51 -26.40
C PRO A 431 1.83 -10.64 -25.57
N ILE A 432 1.69 -10.95 -24.28
CA ILE A 432 0.83 -10.17 -23.35
C ILE A 432 1.28 -8.71 -23.23
N MET A 433 2.58 -8.40 -23.34
CA MET A 433 3.07 -7.03 -23.27
C MET A 433 2.55 -6.18 -24.44
N TYR A 434 2.41 -6.76 -25.64
CA TYR A 434 1.81 -6.06 -26.78
C TYR A 434 0.33 -5.76 -26.54
N ILE A 435 -0.41 -6.72 -25.97
CA ILE A 435 -1.83 -6.54 -25.63
C ILE A 435 -1.99 -5.41 -24.60
N LEU A 436 -1.16 -5.41 -23.55
CA LEU A 436 -1.17 -4.34 -22.54
C LEU A 436 -0.81 -2.98 -23.15
N THR A 437 0.18 -2.94 -24.03
CA THR A 437 0.58 -1.72 -24.73
C THR A 437 -0.57 -1.15 -25.55
N ILE A 438 -1.26 -1.99 -26.33
CA ILE A 438 -2.44 -1.58 -27.10
C ILE A 438 -3.55 -1.08 -26.17
N ALA A 439 -3.82 -1.78 -25.07
CA ALA A 439 -4.83 -1.36 -24.09
C ALA A 439 -4.51 0.01 -23.48
N PHE A 440 -3.24 0.28 -23.16
CA PHE A 440 -2.80 1.59 -22.67
C PHE A 440 -2.89 2.68 -23.73
N VAL A 441 -2.56 2.38 -24.99
CA VAL A 441 -2.72 3.34 -26.10
C VAL A 441 -4.20 3.69 -26.29
N ILE A 442 -5.09 2.71 -26.26
CA ILE A 442 -6.54 2.94 -26.32
C ILE A 442 -6.99 3.80 -25.14
N HIS A 443 -6.51 3.51 -23.92
CA HIS A 443 -6.82 4.30 -22.73
C HIS A 443 -6.39 5.77 -22.83
N PHE A 444 -5.34 6.10 -23.59
CA PHE A 444 -4.95 7.51 -23.82
C PHE A 444 -5.77 8.21 -24.92
N ILE A 445 -6.37 7.44 -25.84
CA ILE A 445 -7.16 7.99 -26.95
C ILE A 445 -8.61 8.27 -26.52
N ILE A 446 -9.13 7.51 -25.56
CA ILE A 446 -10.48 7.64 -24.99
C ILE A 446 -10.41 8.54 -23.75
#